data_AF-A0A3D1DLE9-F1
#
_entry.id   AF-A0A3D1DLE9-F1
#
_cell.length_a   1.000
_cell.length_b   1.000
_cell.length_c   1.000
_cell.angle_alpha   90.00
_cell.angle_beta   90.00
_cell.angle_gamma   90.00
#
_symmetry.space_group_name_H-M   'P 1'
#
loop_
_entity.id
_entity.type
_entity.pdbx_description
1 polymer ?
#
loop_
_entity_poly.entity_id
_entity_poly.type
_entity_poly.pdbx_seq_one_letter_code
_entity_poly.pdbx_strand_id
1 'polypeptide(L)'
;RHCELANRFSVIRSVAHQVPDHPGAAGRFLTGRTPRNISASVSDHPTFDAIVGSMREETSRSGIPQFVSNRARLKGGGQAYLGPTAGPFVVDLLTPKMAQLPIGPDFDRLDPEFSVENLAVDEQVADRLDDRMALLNAFDRLRREVDSNRLIEASDRFQQRAVQVLSSSATRDAFDLAREPAAVRDRYGRNTMGHSALLARRLVEAGCSMVTLDWGRISRKYPTWDDHGDAHHIFDAMKSRLPVYDQAITALIEDVFQRGLDKRVLVIATGEFGRTPKVNMGRAKTPMWPGRDHWPGAMSILVSGGGWKMGQVIGQTNNKGEYPAERILDPNDFIATVYRFLGIDPGAMMVDHRGRPLPLLPSGEPIRELL
;
A
#
# COMPACT_ATOMS: atom_id res chain seq x y z
N ARG A 1 -1.97 -19.14 11.63
CA ARG A 1 -2.40 -18.20 12.69
C ARG A 1 -3.63 -17.43 12.25
N HIS A 2 -3.72 -17.08 10.97
CA HIS A 2 -4.81 -16.30 10.38
C HIS A 2 -6.22 -16.83 10.70
N CYS A 3 -6.44 -18.15 10.69
CA CYS A 3 -7.76 -18.74 10.96
C CYS A 3 -8.27 -18.47 12.40
N GLU A 4 -7.37 -18.29 13.37
CA GLU A 4 -7.73 -18.00 14.77
C GLU A 4 -8.31 -16.59 14.92
N LEU A 5 -8.04 -15.71 13.95
CA LEU A 5 -8.54 -14.34 13.90
C LEU A 5 -9.78 -14.20 13.00
N ALA A 6 -10.40 -15.30 12.57
CA ALA A 6 -11.51 -15.24 11.62
C ALA A 6 -12.67 -14.33 12.06
N ASN A 7 -12.86 -14.11 13.36
CA ASN A 7 -13.84 -13.18 13.92
C ASN A 7 -13.42 -11.70 13.89
N ARG A 8 -12.16 -11.39 13.54
CA ARG A 8 -11.58 -10.03 13.51
C ARG A 8 -11.33 -9.50 12.11
N PHE A 9 -11.58 -10.29 11.07
CA PHE A 9 -11.56 -9.83 9.69
C PHE A 9 -12.77 -10.37 8.92
N SER A 10 -13.04 -9.74 7.79
CA SER A 10 -14.03 -10.17 6.81
C SER A 10 -13.34 -10.42 5.48
N VAL A 11 -13.87 -11.38 4.71
CA VAL A 11 -13.40 -11.69 3.36
C VAL A 11 -14.49 -11.36 2.35
N ILE A 12 -14.23 -10.39 1.48
CA ILE A 12 -15.06 -10.11 0.32
C ILE A 12 -14.56 -11.01 -0.81
N ARG A 13 -15.40 -11.93 -1.32
CA ARG A 13 -14.94 -12.95 -2.29
C ARG A 13 -15.66 -12.91 -3.65
N SER A 14 -16.42 -11.85 -3.91
CA SER A 14 -17.23 -11.69 -5.11
C SER A 14 -16.83 -10.49 -5.96
N VAL A 15 -15.62 -9.96 -5.76
CA VAL A 15 -15.07 -8.85 -6.56
C VAL A 15 -14.56 -9.40 -7.90
N ALA A 16 -14.89 -8.73 -8.99
CA ALA A 16 -14.42 -9.12 -10.33
C ALA A 16 -14.23 -7.92 -11.25
N HIS A 17 -13.37 -8.08 -12.26
CA HIS A 17 -13.22 -7.18 -13.39
C HIS A 17 -12.74 -7.97 -14.63
N GLN A 18 -12.40 -7.28 -15.72
CA GLN A 18 -12.12 -7.92 -17.02
C GLN A 18 -10.67 -7.76 -17.50
N VAL A 19 -9.77 -7.22 -16.67
CA VAL A 19 -8.41 -6.86 -17.10
C VAL A 19 -7.41 -7.93 -16.63
N PRO A 20 -6.84 -8.76 -17.52
CA PRO A 20 -6.01 -9.88 -17.11
C PRO A 20 -4.51 -9.53 -17.01
N ASP A 21 -4.08 -8.35 -17.45
CA ASP A 21 -2.67 -7.94 -17.40
C ASP A 21 -2.34 -7.25 -16.08
N HIS A 22 -1.20 -7.58 -15.47
CA HIS A 22 -0.81 -7.07 -14.14
C HIS A 22 -0.89 -5.54 -13.99
N PRO A 23 -0.20 -4.72 -14.82
CA PRO A 23 -0.30 -3.27 -14.72
C PRO A 23 -1.73 -2.77 -14.92
N GLY A 24 -2.45 -3.31 -15.90
CA GLY A 24 -3.80 -2.88 -16.22
C GLY A 24 -4.81 -3.23 -15.12
N ALA A 25 -4.66 -4.41 -14.52
CA ALA A 25 -5.47 -4.89 -13.42
C ALA A 25 -5.20 -4.08 -12.15
N ALA A 26 -3.93 -3.82 -11.84
CA ALA A 26 -3.56 -2.97 -10.71
C ALA A 26 -4.08 -1.55 -10.91
N GLY A 27 -3.94 -0.98 -12.12
CA GLY A 27 -4.57 0.30 -12.46
C GLY A 27 -6.09 0.26 -12.33
N ARG A 28 -6.74 -0.82 -12.79
CA ARG A 28 -8.19 -1.03 -12.65
C ARG A 28 -8.64 -1.06 -11.20
N PHE A 29 -7.91 -1.76 -10.35
CA PHE A 29 -8.21 -1.89 -8.94
C PHE A 29 -7.92 -0.59 -8.18
N LEU A 30 -6.76 0.03 -8.43
CA LEU A 30 -6.31 1.20 -7.66
C LEU A 30 -7.02 2.50 -8.06
N THR A 31 -7.54 2.63 -9.29
CA THR A 31 -8.17 3.88 -9.77
C THR A 31 -9.68 3.80 -9.95
N GLY A 32 -10.22 2.59 -9.89
CA GLY A 32 -11.60 2.30 -10.26
C GLY A 32 -11.92 2.44 -11.75
N ARG A 33 -10.91 2.54 -12.62
CA ARG A 33 -11.06 2.77 -14.07
C ARG A 33 -10.27 1.77 -14.88
N THR A 34 -10.84 1.30 -15.98
CA THR A 34 -10.09 0.51 -16.96
C THR A 34 -9.04 1.41 -17.63
N PRO A 35 -7.73 1.12 -17.50
CA PRO A 35 -6.70 1.96 -18.10
C PRO A 35 -6.78 1.93 -19.62
N ARG A 36 -6.48 3.05 -20.29
CA ARG A 36 -6.45 3.10 -21.77
C ARG A 36 -5.42 2.12 -22.38
N ASN A 37 -4.29 1.96 -21.70
CA ASN A 37 -3.28 0.98 -22.05
C ASN A 37 -3.08 0.05 -20.86
N ILE A 38 -3.63 -1.15 -20.96
CA ILE A 38 -3.56 -2.15 -19.88
C ILE A 38 -2.13 -2.63 -19.61
N SER A 39 -1.17 -2.39 -20.51
CA SER A 39 0.24 -2.76 -20.32
C SER A 39 1.12 -1.61 -19.82
N ALA A 40 0.56 -0.41 -19.64
CA ALA A 40 1.29 0.73 -19.10
C ALA A 40 1.57 0.54 -17.60
N SER A 41 2.84 0.65 -17.21
CA SER A 41 3.24 0.55 -15.80
C SER A 41 2.92 1.80 -14.97
N VAL A 42 2.39 2.86 -15.60
CA VAL A 42 1.99 4.11 -14.97
C VAL A 42 0.54 4.37 -15.33
N SER A 43 -0.26 4.68 -14.32
CA SER A 43 -1.68 4.96 -14.48
C SER A 43 -1.94 6.28 -15.21
N ASP A 44 -3.01 6.29 -16.03
CA ASP A 44 -3.62 7.50 -16.61
C ASP A 44 -4.54 8.25 -15.63
N HIS A 45 -4.92 7.60 -14.53
CA HIS A 45 -5.74 8.17 -13.46
C HIS A 45 -5.05 8.05 -12.08
N PRO A 46 -5.26 8.99 -11.16
CA PRO A 46 -4.71 8.92 -9.82
C PRO A 46 -5.25 7.69 -9.08
N THR A 47 -4.37 6.98 -8.39
CA THR A 47 -4.76 5.85 -7.54
C THR A 47 -5.43 6.34 -6.25
N PHE A 48 -6.27 5.50 -5.64
CA PHE A 48 -7.06 5.89 -4.47
C PHE A 48 -6.18 6.28 -3.28
N ASP A 49 -5.01 5.66 -3.13
CA ASP A 49 -4.03 5.97 -2.10
C ASP A 49 -3.38 7.35 -2.32
N ALA A 50 -3.03 7.70 -3.56
CA ALA A 50 -2.57 9.05 -3.91
C ALA A 50 -3.68 10.10 -3.70
N ILE A 51 -4.93 9.77 -4.04
CA ILE A 51 -6.10 10.63 -3.77
C ILE A 51 -6.28 10.84 -2.27
N VAL A 52 -6.23 9.78 -1.46
CA VAL A 52 -6.32 9.87 0.00
C VAL A 52 -5.22 10.76 0.57
N GLY A 53 -3.97 10.54 0.16
CA GLY A 53 -2.84 11.35 0.60
C GLY A 53 -3.02 12.83 0.27
N SER A 54 -3.48 13.14 -0.94
CA SER A 54 -3.72 14.52 -1.39
C SER A 54 -4.90 15.17 -0.68
N MET A 55 -6.03 14.47 -0.51
CA MET A 55 -7.24 15.03 0.09
C MET A 55 -7.15 15.17 1.61
N ARG A 56 -6.26 14.40 2.25
CA ARG A 56 -6.07 14.43 3.71
C ARG A 56 -4.81 15.16 4.14
N GLU A 57 -4.13 15.84 3.23
CA GLU A 57 -2.89 16.55 3.52
C GLU A 57 -3.03 17.55 4.69
N GLU A 58 -4.12 18.32 4.70
CA GLU A 58 -4.43 19.31 5.74
C GLU A 58 -4.72 18.69 7.11
N THR A 59 -4.95 17.37 7.16
CA THR A 59 -5.16 16.64 8.43
C THR A 59 -3.84 16.28 9.12
N SER A 60 -2.69 16.57 8.50
CA SER A 60 -1.36 16.33 9.07
C SER A 60 -1.07 17.27 10.24
N ARG A 61 -1.51 16.90 11.43
CA ARG A 61 -1.29 17.67 12.68
C ARG A 61 0.11 17.45 13.28
N SER A 62 0.81 16.40 12.88
CA SER A 62 2.03 15.89 13.54
C SER A 62 3.28 15.88 12.66
N GLY A 63 3.20 16.40 11.42
CA GLY A 63 4.30 16.30 10.45
C GLY A 63 4.50 14.90 9.88
N ILE A 64 3.60 13.96 10.18
CA ILE A 64 3.56 12.63 9.62
C ILE A 64 3.07 12.71 8.16
N PRO A 65 3.80 12.13 7.18
CA PRO A 65 3.32 12.07 5.82
C PRO A 65 1.97 11.36 5.73
N GLN A 66 1.03 11.91 4.96
CA GLN A 66 -0.34 11.36 4.87
C GLN A 66 -0.45 10.15 3.95
N PHE A 67 0.52 9.96 3.07
CA PHE A 67 0.65 8.78 2.24
C PHE A 67 2.10 8.28 2.27
N VAL A 68 2.29 7.07 2.80
CA VAL A 68 3.58 6.39 2.87
C VAL A 68 3.52 5.09 2.09
N SER A 69 4.63 4.73 1.44
CA SER A 69 4.74 3.44 0.76
C SER A 69 6.15 2.88 0.85
N ASN A 70 6.28 1.54 0.86
CA ASN A 70 7.58 0.89 0.72
C ASN A 70 8.07 0.85 -0.74
N ARG A 71 7.32 1.44 -1.67
CA ARG A 71 7.70 1.65 -3.07
C ARG A 71 7.23 2.98 -3.61
N ALA A 72 8.05 3.57 -4.49
CA ALA A 72 7.70 4.80 -5.20
C ALA A 72 6.41 4.70 -6.02
N ARG A 73 6.12 3.52 -6.57
CA ARG A 73 4.86 3.23 -7.26
C ARG A 73 4.61 1.73 -7.32
N LEU A 74 3.35 1.35 -7.23
CA LEU A 74 2.88 0.03 -7.66
C LEU A 74 2.84 -0.02 -9.20
N LYS A 75 3.01 -1.22 -9.75
CA LYS A 75 2.88 -1.43 -11.20
C LYS A 75 1.46 -1.05 -11.64
N GLY A 76 1.33 -0.16 -12.63
CA GLY A 76 0.01 0.32 -13.07
C GLY A 76 -0.62 1.36 -12.14
N GLY A 77 0.09 1.80 -11.10
CA GLY A 77 -0.35 2.85 -10.19
C GLY A 77 0.26 4.22 -10.51
N GLY A 78 0.05 5.17 -9.59
CA GLY A 78 0.65 6.49 -9.66
C GLY A 78 -0.35 7.63 -9.43
N GLN A 79 0.20 8.81 -9.25
CA GLN A 79 -0.50 10.04 -8.93
C GLN A 79 -1.14 10.74 -10.15
N ALA A 80 -0.73 10.34 -11.36
CA ALA A 80 -1.20 10.90 -12.63
C ALA A 80 -1.34 12.43 -12.58
N TYR A 81 -2.55 12.95 -12.81
CA TYR A 81 -2.79 14.38 -12.90
C TYR A 81 -2.88 15.15 -11.58
N LEU A 82 -2.79 14.48 -10.43
CA LEU A 82 -2.61 15.16 -9.14
C LEU A 82 -1.24 15.82 -9.01
N GLY A 83 -0.30 15.47 -9.89
CA GLY A 83 1.04 16.02 -9.88
C GLY A 83 1.94 15.35 -8.84
N PRO A 84 3.26 15.61 -8.90
CA PRO A 84 4.26 14.84 -8.18
C PRO A 84 4.09 14.86 -6.66
N THR A 85 3.55 15.95 -6.10
CA THR A 85 3.32 16.08 -4.64
C THR A 85 2.25 15.13 -4.10
N ALA A 86 1.43 14.50 -4.94
CA ALA A 86 0.49 13.47 -4.49
C ALA A 86 1.11 12.05 -4.44
N GLY A 87 2.39 11.90 -4.82
CA GLY A 87 3.12 10.64 -4.66
C GLY A 87 3.38 10.29 -3.18
N PRO A 88 3.70 9.02 -2.87
CA PRO A 88 3.97 8.59 -1.51
C PRO A 88 5.30 9.15 -1.00
N PHE A 89 5.39 9.35 0.32
CA PHE A 89 6.68 9.34 1.00
C PHE A 89 7.23 7.91 0.99
N VAL A 90 8.34 7.70 0.29
CA VAL A 90 8.89 6.36 0.08
C VAL A 90 9.82 6.00 1.23
N VAL A 91 9.52 4.90 1.91
CA VAL A 91 10.42 4.31 2.89
C VAL A 91 11.07 3.11 2.24
N ASP A 92 12.30 3.28 1.81
CA ASP A 92 13.06 2.14 1.28
C ASP A 92 13.53 1.28 2.46
N LEU A 93 12.73 0.27 2.77
CA LEU A 93 13.06 -0.73 3.79
C LEU A 93 14.05 -1.78 3.25
N LEU A 94 14.54 -1.60 2.01
CA LEU A 94 15.62 -2.36 1.37
C LEU A 94 16.86 -1.46 1.29
N THR A 95 17.60 -1.25 2.38
CA THR A 95 18.86 -0.50 2.29
C THR A 95 19.84 -1.17 1.30
N PRO A 96 20.66 -0.41 0.56
CA PRO A 96 21.65 -1.00 -0.37
C PRO A 96 22.61 -2.02 0.28
N LYS A 97 22.86 -1.91 1.60
CA LYS A 97 23.60 -2.90 2.40
C LYS A 97 22.91 -4.27 2.46
N MET A 98 21.57 -4.30 2.44
CA MET A 98 20.77 -5.53 2.46
C MET A 98 20.93 -6.36 1.19
N ALA A 99 21.38 -5.74 0.09
CA ALA A 99 21.63 -6.43 -1.19
C ALA A 99 22.94 -7.24 -1.22
N GLN A 100 23.82 -7.11 -0.20
CA GLN A 100 25.20 -7.61 -0.24
C GLN A 100 25.59 -8.62 0.86
N LEU A 101 24.70 -8.98 1.80
CA LEU A 101 25.03 -9.93 2.88
C LEU A 101 24.89 -11.42 2.42
N PRO A 102 25.70 -12.37 2.94
CA PRO A 102 25.61 -13.79 2.58
C PRO A 102 24.29 -14.40 3.07
N ILE A 103 23.51 -14.90 2.11
CA ILE A 103 22.09 -15.31 2.27
C ILE A 103 22.02 -16.81 2.61
N GLY A 104 21.50 -17.15 3.79
CA GLY A 104 21.18 -18.53 4.21
C GLY A 104 19.80 -19.01 3.73
N PRO A 105 19.49 -20.32 3.78
CA PRO A 105 18.46 -20.94 2.97
C PRO A 105 17.04 -20.61 3.49
N ASP A 106 16.40 -19.70 2.76
CA ASP A 106 15.01 -19.29 2.83
C ASP A 106 14.64 -18.27 3.94
N PHE A 107 14.40 -17.04 3.45
CA PHE A 107 13.91 -15.80 4.08
C PHE A 107 14.97 -14.77 4.48
N ASP A 108 14.72 -13.56 4.00
CA ASP A 108 15.42 -12.30 4.32
C ASP A 108 15.53 -12.11 5.84
N ARG A 109 16.57 -12.69 6.44
CA ARG A 109 17.01 -12.31 7.79
C ARG A 109 17.94 -11.13 7.63
N LEU A 110 17.50 -9.96 8.08
CA LEU A 110 18.36 -8.78 8.10
C LEU A 110 18.48 -8.21 9.52
N ASP A 111 19.74 -7.89 9.77
CA ASP A 111 20.42 -7.16 10.83
C ASP A 111 19.63 -6.77 12.12
N PRO A 112 20.12 -7.15 13.33
CA PRO A 112 19.61 -6.59 14.58
C PRO A 112 19.67 -5.05 14.66
N GLU A 113 20.52 -4.39 13.86
CA GLU A 113 20.66 -2.92 13.79
C GLU A 113 19.81 -2.23 12.72
N PHE A 114 18.65 -2.80 12.36
CA PHE A 114 17.71 -2.14 11.44
C PHE A 114 17.37 -0.70 11.88
N SER A 115 17.80 0.28 11.10
CA SER A 115 17.42 1.69 11.20
C SER A 115 16.95 2.20 9.84
N VAL A 116 15.93 3.04 9.82
CA VAL A 116 15.56 3.80 8.61
C VAL A 116 16.68 4.84 8.37
N GLU A 117 17.62 4.53 7.48
CA GLU A 117 18.61 5.52 7.01
C GLU A 117 17.86 6.65 6.30
N ASN A 118 17.69 7.78 7.00
CA ASN A 118 17.41 9.15 6.52
C ASN A 118 16.65 10.05 7.53
N LEU A 119 16.45 9.64 8.79
CA LEU A 119 15.74 10.47 9.80
C LEU A 119 16.61 10.97 10.97
N ALA A 120 17.90 10.63 10.99
CA ALA A 120 18.85 11.25 11.92
C ALA A 120 19.33 12.58 11.35
N VAL A 121 18.70 13.68 11.78
CA VAL A 121 19.29 15.01 11.64
C VAL A 121 20.33 15.12 12.76
N ASP A 122 21.60 15.19 12.40
CA ASP A 122 22.69 15.56 13.31
C ASP A 122 22.31 16.89 14.00
N GLU A 123 22.50 17.05 15.30
CA GLU A 123 22.10 18.27 16.03
C GLU A 123 22.70 19.54 15.41
N GLN A 124 23.88 19.42 14.78
CA GLN A 124 24.54 20.53 14.06
C GLN A 124 23.88 20.86 12.70
N VAL A 125 23.06 19.96 12.16
CA VAL A 125 22.30 20.14 10.92
C VAL A 125 20.94 20.78 11.18
N ALA A 126 20.36 20.64 12.38
CA ALA A 126 19.12 21.32 12.74
C ALA A 126 19.27 22.86 12.67
N ASP A 127 20.34 23.39 13.27
CA ASP A 127 20.65 24.84 13.23
C ASP A 127 20.92 25.33 11.79
N ARG A 128 21.55 24.49 10.96
CA ARG A 128 21.81 24.79 9.54
C ARG A 128 20.56 24.67 8.65
N LEU A 129 19.59 23.85 9.04
CA LEU A 129 18.30 23.74 8.37
C LEU A 129 17.44 24.96 8.65
N ASP A 130 17.48 25.51 9.87
CA ASP A 130 16.84 26.79 10.21
C ASP A 130 17.45 27.96 9.42
N ASP A 131 18.79 28.02 9.30
CA ASP A 131 19.46 29.01 8.45
C ASP A 131 19.10 28.86 6.96
N ARG A 132 19.04 27.62 6.44
CA ARG A 132 18.62 27.37 5.05
C ARG A 132 17.15 27.66 4.83
N MET A 133 16.28 27.39 5.81
CA MET A 133 14.87 27.76 5.77
C MET A 133 14.70 29.28 5.83
N ALA A 134 15.50 29.99 6.62
CA ALA A 134 15.52 31.45 6.63
C ALA A 134 15.96 32.01 5.27
N LEU A 135 16.97 31.39 4.64
CA LEU A 135 17.45 31.74 3.30
C LEU A 135 16.44 31.41 2.19
N LEU A 136 15.75 30.26 2.28
CA LEU A 136 14.66 29.89 1.38
C LEU A 136 13.47 30.84 1.54
N ASN A 137 13.08 31.18 2.78
CA ASN A 137 12.04 32.18 3.05
C ASN A 137 12.43 33.59 2.58
N ALA A 138 13.73 33.91 2.54
CA ALA A 138 14.24 35.15 1.97
C ALA A 138 14.21 35.11 0.43
N PHE A 139 14.53 33.96 -0.17
CA PHE A 139 14.42 33.73 -1.61
C PHE A 139 12.95 33.70 -2.08
N ASP A 140 12.03 33.16 -1.29
CA ASP A 140 10.59 33.14 -1.53
C ASP A 140 9.96 34.53 -1.41
N ARG A 141 10.55 35.42 -0.61
CA ARG A 141 10.18 36.84 -0.58
C ARG A 141 10.66 37.57 -1.84
N LEU A 142 11.86 37.26 -2.33
CA LEU A 142 12.38 37.73 -3.63
C LEU A 142 11.60 37.15 -4.82
N ARG A 143 11.07 35.93 -4.69
CA ARG A 143 10.34 35.21 -5.75
C ARG A 143 8.89 35.62 -5.87
N ARG A 144 8.27 36.10 -4.78
CA ARG A 144 6.94 36.72 -4.83
C ARG A 144 6.88 37.99 -5.69
N GLU A 145 8.03 38.50 -6.14
CA GLU A 145 8.12 39.56 -7.15
C GLU A 145 8.24 39.01 -8.59
N VAL A 146 8.36 37.69 -8.79
CA VAL A 146 8.49 37.04 -10.11
C VAL A 146 7.65 35.75 -10.15
N ASP A 147 6.36 35.90 -10.44
CA ASP A 147 5.42 34.80 -10.65
C ASP A 147 5.61 34.13 -12.02
N SER A 148 5.68 32.78 -12.03
CA SER A 148 5.12 31.86 -13.05
C SER A 148 5.90 30.52 -13.20
N ASN A 149 5.89 29.63 -12.20
CA ASN A 149 6.18 28.21 -12.49
C ASN A 149 5.64 27.21 -11.45
N ARG A 150 4.83 26.24 -11.90
CA ARG A 150 4.26 25.16 -11.08
C ARG A 150 5.27 24.09 -10.62
N LEU A 151 6.37 23.92 -11.36
CA LEU A 151 7.47 23.00 -10.98
C LEU A 151 8.21 23.47 -9.72
N ILE A 152 8.23 24.78 -9.55
CA ILE A 152 8.86 25.49 -8.46
C ILE A 152 8.03 25.29 -7.18
N GLU A 153 6.71 25.53 -7.25
CA GLU A 153 5.79 25.29 -6.13
C GLU A 153 5.83 23.82 -5.66
N ALA A 154 5.95 22.87 -6.58
CA ALA A 154 6.10 21.46 -6.24
C ALA A 154 7.41 21.19 -5.48
N SER A 155 8.53 21.76 -5.93
CA SER A 155 9.83 21.66 -5.25
C SER A 155 9.76 22.25 -3.84
N ASP A 156 9.16 23.42 -3.69
CA ASP A 156 9.03 24.12 -2.41
C ASP A 156 8.17 23.29 -1.44
N ARG A 157 7.05 22.74 -1.91
CA ARG A 157 6.21 21.82 -1.11
C ARG A 157 6.93 20.53 -0.71
N PHE A 158 7.74 19.94 -1.60
CA PHE A 158 8.54 18.78 -1.26
C PHE A 158 9.57 19.09 -0.18
N GLN A 159 10.24 20.24 -0.28
CA GLN A 159 11.22 20.70 0.70
C GLN A 159 10.56 20.96 2.05
N GLN A 160 9.42 21.64 2.08
CA GLN A 160 8.64 21.90 3.30
C GLN A 160 8.23 20.59 3.99
N ARG A 161 7.72 19.61 3.23
CA ARG A 161 7.38 18.29 3.77
C ARG A 161 8.60 17.56 4.32
N ALA A 162 9.73 17.57 3.60
CA ALA A 162 10.96 16.93 4.05
C ALA A 162 11.45 17.55 5.37
N VAL A 163 11.45 18.88 5.47
CA VAL A 163 11.77 19.59 6.72
C VAL A 163 10.83 19.17 7.84
N GLN A 164 9.51 19.18 7.60
CA GLN A 164 8.51 18.87 8.62
C GLN A 164 8.65 17.42 9.15
N VAL A 165 8.97 16.49 8.26
CA VAL A 165 9.26 15.08 8.59
C VAL A 165 10.52 14.97 9.45
N LEU A 166 11.58 15.71 9.10
CA LEU A 166 12.87 15.67 9.77
C LEU A 166 12.88 16.42 11.11
N SER A 167 12.07 17.47 11.25
CA SER A 167 11.98 18.31 12.45
C SER A 167 10.98 17.77 13.49
N SER A 168 10.00 16.95 13.08
CA SER A 168 9.02 16.37 13.99
C SER A 168 9.58 15.18 14.76
N SER A 169 9.68 15.32 16.10
CA SER A 169 10.00 14.21 16.99
C SER A 169 8.98 13.07 16.91
N ALA A 170 7.70 13.39 16.72
CA ALA A 170 6.64 12.40 16.53
C ALA A 170 6.86 11.59 15.23
N THR A 171 7.33 12.24 14.18
CA THR A 171 7.69 11.55 12.92
C THR A 171 8.92 10.67 13.11
N ARG A 172 10.01 11.17 13.71
CA ARG A 172 11.19 10.33 13.99
C ARG A 172 10.84 9.11 14.84
N ASP A 173 10.05 9.31 15.89
CA ASP A 173 9.59 8.23 16.77
C ASP A 173 8.77 7.20 16.00
N ALA A 174 7.82 7.62 15.15
CA ALA A 174 6.96 6.70 14.40
C ALA A 174 7.77 5.78 13.47
N PHE A 175 8.84 6.30 12.87
CA PHE A 175 9.70 5.55 11.95
C PHE A 175 10.73 4.65 12.64
N ASP A 176 11.03 4.91 13.91
CA ASP A 176 12.01 4.13 14.66
C ASP A 176 11.41 2.82 15.22
N LEU A 177 11.71 1.70 14.55
CA LEU A 177 11.32 0.36 14.98
C LEU A 177 12.08 -0.13 16.22
N ALA A 178 13.23 0.45 16.56
CA ALA A 178 13.99 0.06 17.76
C ALA A 178 13.24 0.42 19.06
N ARG A 179 12.28 1.34 18.99
CA ARG A 179 11.37 1.70 20.09
C ARG A 179 10.34 0.61 20.41
N GLU A 180 10.19 -0.39 19.54
CA GLU A 180 9.31 -1.53 19.80
C GLU A 180 10.03 -2.61 20.61
N PRO A 181 9.38 -3.22 21.62
CA PRO A 181 9.95 -4.36 22.32
C PRO A 181 10.35 -5.48 21.36
N ALA A 182 11.46 -6.18 21.67
CA ALA A 182 11.96 -7.28 20.84
C ALA A 182 10.87 -8.33 20.54
N ALA A 183 10.05 -8.68 21.54
CA ALA A 183 8.94 -9.61 21.40
C ALA A 183 7.89 -9.16 20.36
N VAL A 184 7.65 -7.85 20.22
CA VAL A 184 6.73 -7.32 19.19
C VAL A 184 7.36 -7.50 17.81
N ARG A 185 8.64 -7.16 17.65
CA ARG A 185 9.38 -7.36 16.40
C ARG A 185 9.42 -8.83 16.00
N ASP A 186 9.62 -9.73 16.97
CA ASP A 186 9.61 -11.18 16.77
C ASP A 186 8.23 -11.68 16.34
N ARG A 187 7.15 -11.13 16.91
CA ARG A 187 5.77 -11.48 16.54
C ARG A 187 5.46 -11.18 15.08
N TYR A 188 5.85 -10.00 14.59
CA TYR A 188 5.72 -9.63 13.17
C TYR A 188 6.67 -10.42 12.25
N GLY A 189 7.79 -10.88 12.80
CA GLY A 189 8.84 -11.60 12.09
C GLY A 189 9.99 -10.67 11.71
N ARG A 190 11.23 -11.14 11.95
CA ARG A 190 12.47 -10.43 11.63
C ARG A 190 12.84 -10.56 10.15
N ASN A 191 11.95 -10.06 9.30
CA ASN A 191 12.13 -9.98 7.86
C ASN A 191 11.53 -8.67 7.36
N THR A 192 11.84 -8.31 6.12
CA THR A 192 11.40 -7.06 5.49
C THR A 192 9.89 -6.85 5.56
N MET A 193 9.09 -7.90 5.36
CA MET A 193 7.63 -7.79 5.36
C MET A 193 7.06 -7.60 6.76
N GLY A 194 7.59 -8.33 7.75
CA GLY A 194 7.24 -8.14 9.15
C GLY A 194 7.54 -6.72 9.65
N HIS A 195 8.74 -6.21 9.35
CA HIS A 195 9.11 -4.84 9.69
C HIS A 195 8.28 -3.80 8.92
N SER A 196 7.94 -4.04 7.65
CA SER A 196 7.07 -3.17 6.86
C SER A 196 5.68 -3.04 7.49
N ALA A 197 5.08 -4.16 7.90
CA ALA A 197 3.79 -4.15 8.58
C ALA A 197 3.86 -3.50 9.97
N LEU A 198 4.93 -3.73 10.73
CA LEU A 198 5.13 -3.08 12.03
C LEU A 198 5.28 -1.56 11.88
N LEU A 199 6.06 -1.11 10.90
CA LEU A 199 6.20 0.31 10.58
C LEU A 199 4.85 0.91 10.16
N ALA A 200 4.11 0.21 9.29
CA ALA A 200 2.78 0.66 8.88
C ALA A 200 1.86 0.87 10.08
N ARG A 201 1.86 -0.06 11.06
CA ARG A 201 1.10 0.11 12.31
C ARG A 201 1.50 1.38 13.06
N ARG A 202 2.81 1.60 13.26
CA ARG A 202 3.32 2.80 13.97
C ARG A 202 2.93 4.09 13.25
N LEU A 203 3.01 4.10 11.93
CA LEU A 203 2.66 5.27 11.11
C LEU A 203 1.18 5.62 11.19
N VAL A 204 0.28 4.64 11.06
CA VAL A 204 -1.17 4.88 11.19
C VAL A 204 -1.56 5.27 12.63
N GLU A 205 -0.89 4.69 13.64
CA GLU A 205 -1.04 5.07 15.04
C GLU A 205 -0.63 6.53 15.28
N ALA A 206 0.43 7.00 14.61
CA ALA A 206 0.91 8.38 14.64
C ALA A 206 0.09 9.37 13.78
N GLY A 207 -0.90 8.89 13.02
CA GLY A 207 -1.81 9.71 12.23
C GLY A 207 -1.54 9.77 10.72
N CYS A 208 -0.78 8.82 10.17
CA CYS A 208 -0.70 8.61 8.73
C CYS A 208 -2.07 8.14 8.19
N SER A 209 -2.59 8.78 7.14
CA SER A 209 -3.89 8.43 6.57
C SER A 209 -3.86 7.18 5.68
N MET A 210 -2.73 6.89 5.03
CA MET A 210 -2.58 5.76 4.11
C MET A 210 -1.16 5.23 4.13
N VAL A 211 -1.03 3.91 4.37
CA VAL A 211 0.24 3.20 4.19
C VAL A 211 0.02 2.06 3.20
N THR A 212 0.67 2.13 2.04
CA THR A 212 0.62 1.09 1.02
C THR A 212 1.88 0.22 1.09
N LEU A 213 1.73 -1.09 1.21
CA LEU A 213 2.85 -2.03 1.21
C LEU A 213 2.78 -2.94 -0.02
N ASP A 214 3.79 -2.86 -0.89
CA ASP A 214 4.05 -3.87 -1.90
C ASP A 214 4.64 -5.10 -1.21
N TRP A 215 3.86 -6.18 -1.21
CA TRP A 215 4.24 -7.47 -0.61
C TRP A 215 5.16 -8.33 -1.49
N GLY A 216 5.57 -7.80 -2.65
CA GLY A 216 6.20 -8.48 -3.79
C GLY A 216 7.22 -9.57 -3.47
N ARG A 217 8.52 -9.26 -3.58
CA ARG A 217 9.59 -10.26 -3.56
C ARG A 217 9.94 -10.64 -2.12
N ILE A 218 9.45 -11.80 -1.67
CA ILE A 218 9.71 -12.33 -0.31
C ILE A 218 10.89 -13.30 -0.28
N SER A 219 11.18 -13.96 -1.40
CA SER A 219 12.25 -14.94 -1.52
C SER A 219 13.04 -14.72 -2.80
N ARG A 220 14.35 -14.94 -2.74
CA ARG A 220 15.19 -14.98 -3.95
C ARG A 220 14.80 -16.12 -4.86
N LYS A 221 14.41 -17.26 -4.29
CA LYS A 221 14.02 -18.48 -4.99
C LYS A 221 12.61 -18.38 -5.58
N TYR A 222 11.70 -17.70 -4.89
CA TYR A 222 10.30 -17.51 -5.31
C TYR A 222 9.96 -16.02 -5.33
N PRO A 223 10.38 -15.30 -6.39
CA PRO A 223 10.47 -13.85 -6.34
C PRO A 223 9.20 -13.10 -6.67
N THR A 224 8.14 -13.79 -7.07
CA THR A 224 6.92 -13.18 -7.63
C THR A 224 5.67 -13.86 -7.10
N TRP A 225 4.56 -13.12 -7.09
CA TRP A 225 3.19 -13.62 -6.90
C TRP A 225 2.50 -14.00 -8.22
N ASP A 226 3.20 -13.85 -9.34
CA ASP A 226 2.78 -14.34 -10.65
C ASP A 226 3.12 -15.83 -10.82
N ASP A 227 2.34 -16.67 -10.13
CA ASP A 227 2.54 -18.11 -9.98
C ASP A 227 2.22 -18.94 -11.25
N HIS A 228 2.74 -18.52 -12.41
CA HIS A 228 2.73 -19.33 -13.63
C HIS A 228 3.74 -20.49 -13.56
N GLY A 229 3.52 -21.51 -14.39
CA GLY A 229 4.38 -22.69 -14.44
C GLY A 229 5.82 -22.45 -14.94
N ASP A 230 6.13 -21.31 -15.57
CA ASP A 230 7.51 -20.92 -15.89
C ASP A 230 8.21 -20.08 -14.82
N ALA A 231 7.47 -19.62 -13.79
CA ALA A 231 8.08 -18.86 -12.71
C ALA A 231 8.74 -19.79 -11.69
N HIS A 232 7.97 -20.74 -11.14
CA HIS A 232 8.41 -21.68 -10.10
C HIS A 232 7.34 -22.74 -9.83
N HIS A 233 7.71 -23.77 -9.06
CA HIS A 233 6.75 -24.75 -8.52
C HIS A 233 5.84 -24.09 -7.46
N ILE A 234 4.56 -23.86 -7.81
CA ILE A 234 3.63 -23.07 -6.98
C ILE A 234 3.52 -23.55 -5.54
N PHE A 235 3.50 -24.87 -5.30
CA PHE A 235 3.33 -25.41 -3.95
C PHE A 235 4.55 -25.14 -3.06
N ASP A 236 5.76 -25.17 -3.61
CA ASP A 236 6.96 -24.88 -2.83
C ASP A 236 7.10 -23.37 -2.62
N ALA A 237 6.72 -22.58 -3.62
CA ALA A 237 6.64 -21.13 -3.49
C ALA A 237 5.63 -20.70 -2.43
N MET A 238 4.49 -21.38 -2.29
CA MET A 238 3.48 -21.10 -1.26
C MET A 238 3.92 -21.54 0.13
N LYS A 239 4.53 -22.74 0.26
CA LYS A 239 5.16 -23.16 1.52
C LYS A 239 6.23 -22.18 1.98
N SER A 240 6.88 -21.50 1.04
CA SER A 240 7.82 -20.44 1.35
C SER A 240 7.11 -19.13 1.75
N ARG A 241 6.26 -18.56 0.91
CA ARG A 241 5.72 -17.20 1.13
C ARG A 241 4.64 -17.11 2.20
N LEU A 242 3.75 -18.11 2.28
CA LEU A 242 2.56 -18.02 3.13
C LEU A 242 2.86 -17.94 4.63
N PRO A 243 3.87 -18.65 5.20
CA PRO A 243 4.21 -18.48 6.61
C PRO A 243 4.62 -17.05 6.98
N VAL A 244 5.37 -16.36 6.11
CA VAL A 244 5.79 -14.96 6.31
C VAL A 244 4.58 -14.03 6.24
N TYR A 245 3.72 -14.22 5.24
CA TYR A 245 2.48 -13.47 5.11
C TYR A 245 1.55 -13.69 6.33
N ASP A 246 1.28 -14.96 6.69
CA ASP A 246 0.44 -15.35 7.84
C ASP A 246 0.94 -14.75 9.14
N GLN A 247 2.26 -14.77 9.38
CA GLN A 247 2.85 -14.18 10.58
C GLN A 247 2.65 -12.66 10.64
N ALA A 248 3.03 -11.93 9.58
CA ALA A 248 2.98 -10.48 9.57
C ALA A 248 1.54 -9.93 9.58
N ILE A 249 0.62 -10.53 8.80
CA ILE A 249 -0.78 -10.08 8.74
C ILE A 249 -1.52 -10.37 10.05
N THR A 250 -1.27 -11.53 10.66
CA THR A 250 -1.83 -11.89 11.97
C THR A 250 -1.35 -10.90 13.02
N ALA A 251 -0.04 -10.65 13.08
CA ALA A 251 0.53 -9.72 14.04
C ALA A 251 -0.04 -8.31 13.87
N LEU A 252 -0.19 -7.82 12.63
CA LEU A 252 -0.76 -6.51 12.34
C LEU A 252 -2.21 -6.38 12.81
N ILE A 253 -3.07 -7.36 12.48
CA ILE A 253 -4.48 -7.35 12.88
C ILE A 253 -4.58 -7.41 14.41
N GLU A 254 -3.85 -8.32 15.07
CA GLU A 254 -3.87 -8.41 16.53
C GLU A 254 -3.43 -7.12 17.20
N ASP A 255 -2.36 -6.49 16.72
CA ASP A 255 -1.82 -5.27 17.30
C ASP A 255 -2.79 -4.09 17.13
N VAL A 256 -3.46 -3.99 15.97
CA VAL A 256 -4.53 -3.00 15.74
C VAL A 256 -5.66 -3.16 16.76
N PHE A 257 -6.10 -4.39 17.03
CA PHE A 257 -7.16 -4.64 18.03
C PHE A 257 -6.68 -4.47 19.47
N GLN A 258 -5.49 -4.96 19.82
CA GLN A 258 -4.93 -4.87 21.17
C GLN A 258 -4.68 -3.42 21.60
N ARG A 259 -4.37 -2.55 20.64
CA ARG A 259 -4.16 -1.11 20.87
C ARG A 259 -5.44 -0.27 20.80
N GLY A 260 -6.59 -0.89 20.54
CA GLY A 260 -7.87 -0.16 20.36
C GLY A 260 -7.88 0.74 19.13
N LEU A 261 -7.07 0.43 18.12
CA LEU A 261 -7.01 1.14 16.84
C LEU A 261 -8.05 0.62 15.84
N ASP A 262 -8.68 -0.53 16.12
CA ASP A 262 -9.64 -1.23 15.26
C ASP A 262 -10.83 -0.37 14.82
N LYS A 263 -11.21 0.67 15.58
CA LYS A 263 -12.28 1.60 15.19
C LYS A 263 -11.86 2.69 14.19
N ARG A 264 -10.56 2.92 14.06
CA ARG A 264 -9.98 4.10 13.39
C ARG A 264 -8.85 3.74 12.42
N VAL A 265 -8.54 2.45 12.29
CA VAL A 265 -7.61 1.89 11.30
C VAL A 265 -8.32 0.77 10.56
N LEU A 266 -8.19 0.80 9.23
CA LEU A 266 -8.67 -0.24 8.33
C LEU A 266 -7.45 -0.97 7.74
N VAL A 267 -7.32 -2.25 8.03
CA VAL A 267 -6.30 -3.14 7.45
C VAL A 267 -6.89 -3.81 6.23
N ILE A 268 -6.19 -3.71 5.10
CA ILE A 268 -6.61 -4.27 3.81
C ILE A 268 -5.48 -5.16 3.29
N ALA A 269 -5.81 -6.38 2.89
CA ALA A 269 -4.90 -7.24 2.14
C ALA A 269 -5.58 -7.75 0.87
N THR A 270 -5.01 -7.40 -0.28
CA THR A 270 -5.57 -7.71 -1.59
C THR A 270 -4.47 -7.72 -2.66
N GLY A 271 -4.76 -8.37 -3.78
CA GLY A 271 -4.04 -8.19 -5.04
C GLY A 271 -4.89 -7.46 -6.07
N GLU A 272 -4.43 -7.44 -7.30
CA GLU A 272 -5.09 -6.81 -8.44
C GLU A 272 -6.14 -7.68 -9.12
N PHE A 273 -6.01 -9.01 -9.02
CA PHE A 273 -6.98 -10.01 -9.51
C PHE A 273 -6.77 -11.36 -8.81
N GLY A 274 -7.64 -12.34 -9.09
CA GLY A 274 -7.43 -13.73 -8.69
C GLY A 274 -6.60 -14.53 -9.69
N ARG A 275 -6.53 -15.84 -9.44
CA ARG A 275 -5.87 -16.83 -10.31
C ARG A 275 -6.86 -17.90 -10.71
N THR A 276 -6.63 -18.54 -11.85
CA THR A 276 -7.47 -19.66 -12.35
C THR A 276 -7.80 -20.66 -11.24
N PRO A 277 -9.06 -21.02 -10.96
CA PRO A 277 -9.39 -21.85 -9.79
C PRO A 277 -8.71 -23.22 -9.78
N LYS A 278 -8.44 -23.78 -10.97
CA LYS A 278 -7.69 -25.03 -11.13
C LYS A 278 -6.23 -24.74 -11.41
N VAL A 279 -5.35 -25.44 -10.67
CA VAL A 279 -3.92 -25.54 -10.99
C VAL A 279 -3.77 -26.20 -12.38
N ASN A 280 -2.85 -25.68 -13.18
CA ASN A 280 -2.63 -26.12 -14.54
C ASN A 280 -1.12 -26.15 -14.88
N MET A 281 -0.79 -26.69 -16.06
CA MET A 281 0.57 -26.79 -16.58
C MET A 281 0.87 -25.76 -17.69
N GLY A 282 0.08 -24.69 -17.79
CA GLY A 282 0.02 -23.76 -18.92
C GLY A 282 1.38 -23.25 -19.39
N ARG A 283 1.88 -22.17 -18.82
CA ARG A 283 3.18 -21.58 -19.20
C ARG A 283 4.40 -22.41 -18.78
N ALA A 284 4.24 -23.68 -18.40
CA ALA A 284 5.35 -24.48 -17.88
C ALA A 284 6.50 -24.57 -18.88
N LYS A 285 7.73 -24.37 -18.40
CA LYS A 285 8.99 -24.55 -19.13
C LYS A 285 9.84 -25.58 -18.40
N THR A 286 10.81 -26.20 -19.07
CA THR A 286 11.65 -27.25 -18.46
C THR A 286 12.53 -26.67 -17.33
N PRO A 287 12.52 -27.26 -16.12
CA PRO A 287 11.68 -28.38 -15.66
C PRO A 287 10.23 -27.97 -15.45
N MET A 288 9.28 -28.75 -15.97
CA MET A 288 7.85 -28.38 -15.95
C MET A 288 7.31 -28.25 -14.53
N TRP A 289 6.73 -27.09 -14.22
CA TRP A 289 6.10 -26.83 -12.93
C TRP A 289 4.60 -26.55 -13.05
N PRO A 290 3.80 -26.98 -12.06
CA PRO A 290 2.41 -26.57 -11.94
C PRO A 290 2.34 -25.10 -11.53
N GLY A 291 1.36 -24.39 -12.09
CA GLY A 291 1.06 -23.01 -11.78
C GLY A 291 -0.43 -22.72 -11.93
N ARG A 292 -0.76 -21.44 -11.98
CA ARG A 292 -2.11 -20.93 -12.27
C ARG A 292 -1.97 -19.75 -13.22
N ASP A 293 -2.97 -19.47 -14.05
CA ASP A 293 -2.98 -18.26 -14.90
C ASP A 293 -3.76 -17.08 -14.29
N HIS A 294 -3.65 -15.92 -14.91
CA HIS A 294 -4.38 -14.70 -14.57
C HIS A 294 -5.89 -14.92 -14.62
N TRP A 295 -6.61 -14.41 -13.62
CA TRP A 295 -8.07 -14.58 -13.55
C TRP A 295 -8.76 -13.37 -12.90
N PRO A 296 -9.08 -12.32 -13.69
CA PRO A 296 -9.77 -11.14 -13.18
C PRO A 296 -11.25 -11.39 -12.89
N GLY A 297 -11.79 -12.53 -13.35
CA GLY A 297 -13.19 -12.90 -13.19
C GLY A 297 -13.63 -13.18 -11.75
N ALA A 298 -12.71 -13.33 -10.80
CA ALA A 298 -12.99 -13.42 -9.37
C ALA A 298 -11.72 -13.13 -8.55
N MET A 299 -11.84 -12.36 -7.48
CA MET A 299 -10.77 -12.12 -6.50
C MET A 299 -11.34 -12.02 -5.08
N SER A 300 -10.44 -12.05 -4.10
CA SER A 300 -10.78 -11.86 -2.68
C SER A 300 -10.03 -10.70 -2.07
N ILE A 301 -10.73 -9.94 -1.22
CA ILE A 301 -10.17 -8.85 -0.42
C ILE A 301 -10.38 -9.21 1.05
N LEU A 302 -9.29 -9.19 1.82
CA LEU A 302 -9.37 -9.27 3.27
C LEU A 302 -9.43 -7.86 3.85
N VAL A 303 -10.37 -7.64 4.77
CA VAL A 303 -10.58 -6.36 5.45
C VAL A 303 -10.70 -6.60 6.96
N SER A 304 -10.05 -5.76 7.77
CA SER A 304 -10.10 -5.85 9.23
C SER A 304 -10.08 -4.45 9.86
N GLY A 305 -10.85 -4.25 10.94
CA GLY A 305 -10.95 -2.96 11.62
C GLY A 305 -11.98 -2.01 10.99
N GLY A 306 -11.71 -0.71 11.02
CA GLY A 306 -12.63 0.36 10.60
C GLY A 306 -13.86 0.59 11.50
N GLY A 307 -13.95 -0.08 12.65
CA GLY A 307 -15.13 -0.07 13.51
C GLY A 307 -16.33 -0.83 12.93
N TRP A 308 -16.06 -1.67 11.94
CA TRP A 308 -17.03 -2.37 11.11
C TRP A 308 -17.31 -3.79 11.60
N LYS A 309 -18.36 -4.40 11.02
CA LYS A 309 -18.70 -5.79 11.31
C LYS A 309 -17.66 -6.73 10.68
N MET A 310 -16.94 -7.44 11.55
CA MET A 310 -15.98 -8.47 11.17
C MET A 310 -16.55 -9.87 11.36
N GLY A 311 -15.83 -10.91 10.95
CA GLY A 311 -16.28 -12.30 11.09
C GLY A 311 -17.20 -12.76 9.98
N GLN A 312 -17.09 -12.16 8.80
CA GLN A 312 -18.04 -12.40 7.71
C GLN A 312 -17.33 -12.80 6.41
N VAL A 313 -18.06 -13.55 5.60
CA VAL A 313 -17.73 -13.73 4.18
C VAL A 313 -18.80 -13.01 3.37
N ILE A 314 -18.38 -12.04 2.57
CA ILE A 314 -19.27 -11.20 1.76
C ILE A 314 -19.23 -11.70 0.31
N GLY A 315 -20.42 -11.99 -0.19
CA GLY A 315 -20.65 -12.54 -1.53
C GLY A 315 -20.20 -13.99 -1.68
N GLN A 316 -20.41 -14.51 -2.89
CA GLN A 316 -20.18 -15.91 -3.20
C GLN A 316 -19.79 -16.09 -4.66
N THR A 317 -18.80 -16.93 -4.92
CA THR A 317 -18.49 -17.45 -6.26
C THR A 317 -19.32 -18.69 -6.56
N ASN A 318 -19.43 -19.04 -7.84
CA ASN A 318 -20.06 -20.29 -8.27
C ASN A 318 -19.38 -21.52 -7.64
N ASN A 319 -20.00 -22.69 -7.78
CA ASN A 319 -19.50 -23.95 -7.19
C ASN A 319 -18.09 -24.36 -7.67
N LYS A 320 -17.57 -23.75 -8.74
CA LYS A 320 -16.21 -23.97 -9.26
C LYS A 320 -15.21 -22.90 -8.81
N GLY A 321 -15.67 -21.85 -8.11
CA GLY A 321 -14.85 -20.72 -7.70
C GLY A 321 -14.43 -19.80 -8.84
N GLU A 322 -15.07 -19.88 -10.01
CA GLU A 322 -14.64 -19.21 -11.25
C GLU A 322 -15.16 -17.78 -11.35
N TYR A 323 -16.42 -17.54 -10.97
CA TYR A 323 -17.06 -16.24 -11.13
C TYR A 323 -17.97 -15.96 -9.94
N PRO A 324 -18.16 -14.68 -9.53
CA PRO A 324 -19.21 -14.28 -8.61
C PRO A 324 -20.58 -14.80 -9.06
N ALA A 325 -21.29 -15.48 -8.16
CA ALA A 325 -22.65 -15.96 -8.34
C ALA A 325 -23.66 -15.14 -7.51
N GLU A 326 -23.24 -14.63 -6.35
CA GLU A 326 -24.06 -13.76 -5.50
C GLU A 326 -23.28 -12.54 -5.05
N ARG A 327 -24.00 -11.42 -4.90
CA ARG A 327 -23.45 -10.11 -4.52
C ARG A 327 -22.21 -9.76 -5.34
N ILE A 328 -22.37 -9.69 -6.66
CA ILE A 328 -21.29 -9.34 -7.58
C ILE A 328 -20.82 -7.91 -7.24
N LEU A 329 -19.52 -7.78 -7.00
CA LEU A 329 -18.90 -6.52 -6.60
C LEU A 329 -17.87 -6.11 -7.64
N ASP A 330 -17.74 -4.81 -7.81
CA ASP A 330 -16.71 -4.18 -8.62
C ASP A 330 -15.60 -3.63 -7.69
N PRO A 331 -14.32 -3.53 -8.12
CA PRO A 331 -13.30 -2.85 -7.33
C PRO A 331 -13.71 -1.45 -6.86
N ASN A 332 -14.59 -0.79 -7.60
CA ASN A 332 -15.14 0.50 -7.25
C ASN A 332 -15.98 0.47 -5.97
N ASP A 333 -16.78 -0.57 -5.74
CA ASP A 333 -17.57 -0.70 -4.51
C ASP A 333 -16.64 -0.76 -3.29
N PHE A 334 -15.51 -1.45 -3.43
CA PHE A 334 -14.48 -1.51 -2.39
C PHE A 334 -13.81 -0.14 -2.18
N ILE A 335 -13.39 0.54 -3.25
CA ILE A 335 -12.78 1.87 -3.14
C ILE A 335 -13.75 2.89 -2.51
N ALA A 336 -15.04 2.87 -2.88
CA ALA A 336 -16.07 3.71 -2.27
C ALA A 336 -16.22 3.44 -0.77
N THR A 337 -16.08 2.17 -0.36
CA THR A 337 -16.07 1.76 1.05
C THR A 337 -14.87 2.35 1.80
N VAL A 338 -13.67 2.33 1.20
CA VAL A 338 -12.45 2.94 1.77
C VAL A 338 -12.59 4.46 1.88
N TYR A 339 -13.13 5.13 0.86
CA TYR A 339 -13.36 6.58 0.93
C TYR A 339 -14.35 6.95 2.04
N ARG A 340 -15.45 6.21 2.16
CA ARG A 340 -16.42 6.41 3.25
C ARG A 340 -15.77 6.26 4.62
N PHE A 341 -14.93 5.25 4.83
CA PHE A 341 -14.17 5.09 6.08
C PHE A 341 -13.31 6.32 6.40
N LEU A 342 -12.67 6.87 5.39
CA LEU A 342 -11.78 8.02 5.50
C LEU A 342 -12.52 9.37 5.47
N GLY A 343 -13.86 9.37 5.45
CA GLY A 343 -14.66 10.60 5.38
C GLY A 343 -14.50 11.36 4.05
N ILE A 344 -14.09 10.68 2.99
CA ILE A 344 -13.99 11.22 1.63
C ILE A 344 -15.28 10.87 0.90
N ASP A 345 -15.93 11.85 0.27
CA ASP A 345 -17.11 11.63 -0.55
C ASP A 345 -16.71 10.94 -1.88
N PRO A 346 -17.17 9.69 -2.15
CA PRO A 346 -16.88 9.00 -3.41
C PRO A 346 -17.44 9.73 -4.64
N GLY A 347 -18.50 10.54 -4.47
CA GLY A 347 -19.11 11.35 -5.51
C GLY A 347 -18.42 12.69 -5.76
N ALA A 348 -17.37 13.03 -4.99
CA ALA A 348 -16.61 14.24 -5.18
C ALA A 348 -16.00 14.31 -6.59
N MET A 349 -15.73 15.53 -7.05
CA MET A 349 -15.11 15.78 -8.35
C MET A 349 -13.64 16.18 -8.17
N MET A 350 -12.80 15.78 -9.12
CA MET A 350 -11.40 16.18 -9.22
C MET A 350 -11.13 16.79 -10.59
N VAL A 351 -10.11 17.64 -10.70
CA VAL A 351 -9.80 18.35 -11.94
C VAL A 351 -8.59 17.72 -12.62
N ASP A 352 -8.71 17.42 -13.92
CA ASP A 352 -7.59 16.91 -14.72
C ASP A 352 -6.64 18.02 -15.20
N HIS A 353 -5.56 17.66 -15.90
CA HIS A 353 -4.59 18.61 -16.45
C HIS A 353 -5.19 19.66 -17.41
N ARG A 354 -6.37 19.40 -17.98
CA ARG A 354 -7.06 20.30 -18.91
C ARG A 354 -8.13 21.14 -18.23
N GLY A 355 -8.23 21.10 -16.91
CA GLY A 355 -9.26 21.82 -16.16
C GLY A 355 -10.63 21.14 -16.18
N ARG A 356 -10.74 19.91 -16.69
CA ARG A 356 -12.02 19.20 -16.78
C ARG A 356 -12.35 18.51 -15.45
N PRO A 357 -13.57 18.71 -14.91
CA PRO A 357 -14.02 17.97 -13.75
C PRO A 357 -14.27 16.51 -14.14
N LEU A 358 -13.70 15.59 -13.37
CA LEU A 358 -13.89 14.15 -13.45
C LEU A 358 -14.42 13.68 -12.09
N PRO A 359 -15.37 12.74 -12.03
CA PRO A 359 -15.74 12.15 -10.76
C PRO A 359 -14.52 11.48 -10.14
N LEU A 360 -14.41 11.45 -8.82
CA LEU A 360 -13.31 10.81 -8.13
C LEU A 360 -13.34 9.30 -8.40
N LEU A 361 -14.52 8.69 -8.32
CA LEU A 361 -14.79 7.32 -8.72
C LEU A 361 -15.92 7.28 -9.78
N PRO A 362 -15.80 6.50 -10.88
CA PRO A 362 -16.76 6.58 -11.98
C PRO A 362 -18.10 5.90 -11.68
N SER A 363 -18.14 5.00 -10.70
CA SER A 363 -19.32 4.24 -10.26
C SER A 363 -19.01 3.57 -8.91
N GLY A 364 -19.95 2.80 -8.35
CA GLY A 364 -19.72 1.96 -7.18
C GLY A 364 -20.33 2.53 -5.90
N GLU A 365 -20.79 1.64 -5.04
CA GLU A 365 -21.46 1.97 -3.78
C GLU A 365 -20.74 1.30 -2.61
N PRO A 366 -20.63 1.96 -1.45
CA PRO A 366 -20.05 1.34 -0.27
C PRO A 366 -20.72 -0.01 0.09
N ILE A 367 -19.91 -0.99 0.45
CA ILE A 367 -20.34 -2.35 0.78
C ILE A 367 -21.04 -2.33 2.14
N ARG A 368 -22.38 -2.23 2.09
CA ARG A 368 -23.25 -2.06 3.25
C ARG A 368 -23.13 -3.16 4.29
N GLU A 369 -22.71 -4.35 3.88
CA GLU A 369 -22.53 -5.50 4.77
C GLU A 369 -21.39 -5.31 5.78
N LEU A 370 -20.42 -4.42 5.49
CA LEU A 370 -19.34 -4.06 6.41
C LEU A 370 -19.75 -2.93 7.37
N LEU A 371 -20.59 -2.00 6.91
CA LEU A 371 -20.83 -0.69 7.53
C LEU A 371 -21.72 -0.72 8.78
#